data_AF-U5S0X6-F1
#
_entry.id   AF-U5S0X6-F1
#
_cell.length_a   1.000
_cell.length_b   1.000
_cell.length_c   1.000
_cell.angle_alpha   90.00
_cell.angle_beta   90.00
_cell.angle_gamma   90.00
#
_symmetry.space_group_name_H-M   'P 1'
#
loop_
_entity.id
_entity.type
_entity.pdbx_description
1 polymer ?
#
loop_
_entity_poly.entity_id
_entity_poly.type
_entity_poly.pdbx_seq_one_letter_code
_entity_poly.pdbx_strand_id
1 'polypeptide(L)' 'LEECKPIDFGGRKFCETCGICADACPMGAISKDEPTWDAAKPYQYGGYLTWRTDMAVCSHCPVCQGTC' A
#
# COMPACT_ATOMS: atom_id res chain seq x y z
N LEU A 1 -29.26 -5.52 -7.16
CA LEU A 1 -28.40 -4.98 -6.08
C LEU A 1 -28.08 -3.56 -6.49
N GLU A 2 -28.34 -2.59 -5.63
CA GLU A 2 -28.00 -1.19 -5.92
C GLU A 2 -26.50 -0.97 -5.64
N GLU A 3 -25.83 -0.24 -6.53
CA GLU A 3 -24.39 0.02 -6.42
C GLU A 3 -24.14 1.22 -5.50
N CYS A 4 -23.37 1.03 -4.43
CA CYS A 4 -22.94 2.11 -3.57
C CYS A 4 -21.84 2.95 -4.22
N LYS A 5 -21.81 4.25 -3.93
CA LYS A 5 -20.76 5.18 -4.40
C LYS A 5 -19.44 4.96 -3.64
N PRO A 6 -18.28 5.23 -4.28
CA PRO A 6 -16.99 5.27 -3.60
C PRO A 6 -16.95 6.35 -2.51
N ILE A 7 -16.09 6.15 -1.50
CA ILE A 7 -15.87 7.08 -0.39
C ILE A 7 -14.45 7.64 -0.47
N ASP A 8 -14.31 8.93 -0.21
CA ASP A 8 -13.04 9.57 0.11
C ASP A 8 -13.14 10.21 1.50
N PHE A 9 -12.39 9.65 2.47
CA PHE A 9 -12.29 10.17 3.83
C PHE A 9 -10.94 10.85 4.11
N GLY A 10 -10.13 11.09 3.07
CA GLY A 10 -8.79 11.67 3.20
C GLY A 10 -7.67 10.69 3.54
N GLY A 11 -7.96 9.38 3.63
CA GLY A 11 -6.96 8.36 3.96
C GLY A 11 -5.73 8.36 3.04
N ARG A 12 -5.92 8.65 1.75
CA ARG A 12 -4.81 8.77 0.79
C ARG A 12 -3.83 9.88 1.16
N LYS A 13 -4.35 11.09 1.43
CA LYS A 13 -3.54 12.27 1.79
C LYS A 13 -2.81 12.06 3.12
N PHE A 14 -3.44 11.34 4.05
CA PHE A 14 -2.78 10.98 5.30
C PHE A 14 -1.58 10.06 5.06
N CYS A 15 -1.75 9.01 4.25
CA CYS A 15 -0.67 8.07 3.94
C CYS A 15 0.53 8.72 3.22
N GLU A 16 0.32 9.77 2.43
CA GLU A 16 1.40 10.52 1.74
C GLU A 16 2.47 11.08 2.70
N THR A 17 2.11 11.34 3.97
CA THR A 17 3.02 11.89 4.98
C THR A 17 3.30 10.96 6.15
N CYS A 18 2.46 9.95 6.37
CA CYS A 18 2.55 9.07 7.54
C CYS A 18 3.62 7.98 7.39
N GLY A 19 3.48 7.08 6.41
CA GLY A 19 4.45 6.01 6.15
C GLY A 19 4.72 5.00 7.30
N ILE A 20 4.02 5.07 8.44
CA ILE A 20 4.35 4.30 9.65
C ILE A 20 4.37 2.78 9.43
N CYS A 21 3.48 2.27 8.57
CA CYS A 21 3.44 0.86 8.25
C CYS A 21 4.68 0.41 7.47
N ALA A 22 5.24 1.26 6.62
CA ALA A 22 6.47 1.00 5.88
C ALA A 22 7.70 1.08 6.79
N ASP A 23 7.70 1.96 7.79
CA ASP A 23 8.75 2.02 8.82
C ASP A 23 8.73 0.79 9.74
N ALA A 24 7.55 0.34 10.15
CA ALA A 24 7.39 -0.79 11.06
C ALA A 24 7.59 -2.16 10.39
N CYS A 25 7.57 -2.23 9.05
CA CYS A 25 7.62 -3.50 8.33
C CYS A 25 8.97 -4.21 8.54
N PRO A 26 9.03 -5.38 9.20
CA PRO A 26 10.29 -6.08 9.47
C PRO A 26 10.95 -6.61 8.20
N MET A 27 10.17 -6.81 7.14
CA MET A 27 10.63 -7.33 5.84
C MET A 27 11.00 -6.22 4.86
N GLY A 28 10.71 -4.95 5.18
CA GLY A 28 10.87 -3.85 4.21
C GLY A 28 10.01 -4.03 2.95
N ALA A 29 8.86 -4.70 3.06
CA ALA A 29 8.03 -5.08 1.92
C ALA A 29 7.23 -3.91 1.33
N ILE A 30 7.00 -2.84 2.10
CA ILE A 30 6.14 -1.71 1.71
C ILE A 30 7.05 -0.58 1.22
N SER A 31 6.81 -0.06 0.01
CA SER A 31 7.58 1.07 -0.54
C SER A 31 7.33 2.35 0.26
N LYS A 32 8.40 3.13 0.47
CA LYS A 32 8.38 4.50 1.03
C LYS A 32 8.41 5.58 -0.04
N ASP A 33 8.49 5.18 -1.31
CA ASP A 33 8.58 6.10 -2.44
C ASP A 33 7.18 6.64 -2.78
N GLU A 34 7.13 7.56 -3.74
CA GLU A 34 5.87 8.04 -4.30
C GLU A 34 5.07 6.91 -4.95
N PRO A 35 3.73 6.98 -4.93
CA PRO A 35 2.90 5.98 -5.59
C PRO A 35 3.16 6.02 -7.10
N THR A 36 3.11 4.86 -7.75
CA THR A 36 3.41 4.72 -9.18
C THR A 36 2.31 3.96 -9.94
N TRP A 37 2.18 4.27 -11.23
CA TRP A 37 1.34 3.51 -12.17
C TRP A 37 2.02 2.20 -12.62
N ASP A 38 3.35 2.14 -12.49
CA ASP A 38 4.16 1.04 -13.00
C ASP A 38 4.10 -0.17 -12.06
N ALA A 39 4.05 -1.36 -12.65
CA ALA A 39 4.21 -2.63 -11.96
C ALA A 39 5.66 -3.10 -12.15
N ALA A 40 6.52 -2.77 -11.21
CA ALA A 40 7.95 -3.08 -11.28
C ALA A 40 8.25 -4.59 -11.19
N LYS A 41 7.31 -5.38 -10.67
CA LYS A 41 7.43 -6.83 -10.51
C LYS A 41 6.40 -7.57 -11.37
N PRO A 42 6.72 -8.77 -11.89
CA PRO A 42 5.84 -9.51 -12.81
C PRO A 42 4.51 -9.98 -12.19
N TYR A 43 4.45 -10.07 -10.86
CA TYR A 43 3.23 -10.42 -10.11
C TYR A 43 2.41 -9.18 -9.68
N GLN A 44 2.86 -7.97 -10.00
CA GLN A 44 2.10 -6.77 -9.74
C GLN A 44 1.25 -6.42 -10.97
N TYR A 45 0.01 -6.01 -10.74
CA TYR A 45 -0.85 -5.47 -11.78
C TYR A 45 -0.65 -3.95 -11.87
N GLY A 46 -0.40 -3.46 -13.09
CA GLY A 46 -0.36 -2.04 -13.40
C GLY A 46 -1.75 -1.45 -13.63
N GLY A 47 -1.80 -0.20 -14.10
CA GLY A 47 -3.05 0.47 -14.51
C GLY A 47 -3.81 1.16 -13.37
N TYR A 48 -3.25 1.19 -12.17
CA TYR A 48 -3.74 2.00 -11.06
C TYR A 48 -2.57 2.54 -10.23
N LEU A 49 -2.77 3.75 -9.70
CA LEU A 49 -1.78 4.48 -8.93
C LEU A 49 -1.77 4.03 -7.46
N THR A 50 -0.69 3.37 -7.03
CA THR A 50 -0.56 2.84 -5.67
C THR A 50 0.88 2.88 -5.16
N TRP A 51 1.05 2.92 -3.84
CA TRP A 51 2.28 2.47 -3.21
C TRP A 51 2.41 0.97 -3.40
N ARG A 52 3.56 0.52 -3.87
CA ARG A 52 3.79 -0.89 -4.19
C ARG A 52 4.26 -1.64 -2.95
N THR A 53 3.65 -2.80 -2.72
CA THR A 53 4.11 -3.77 -1.72
C THR A 53 4.70 -4.97 -2.45
N ASP A 54 5.89 -5.39 -2.04
CA ASP A 54 6.53 -6.59 -2.55
C ASP A 54 6.02 -7.82 -1.79
N MET A 55 5.06 -8.50 -2.41
CA MET A 55 4.45 -9.71 -1.84
C MET A 55 5.37 -10.94 -1.88
N ALA A 56 6.52 -10.90 -2.58
CA ALA A 56 7.47 -12.01 -2.57
C ALA A 56 8.28 -12.06 -1.26
N VAL A 57 8.45 -10.92 -0.59
CA VAL A 57 9.15 -10.82 0.70
C VAL A 57 8.20 -10.67 1.89
N CYS A 58 6.92 -10.37 1.64
CA CYS A 58 5.90 -10.24 2.68
C CYS A 58 5.58 -11.60 3.31
N SER A 59 5.85 -11.76 4.61
CA SER A 59 5.49 -12.96 5.38
C SER A 59 4.02 -13.00 5.84
N HIS A 60 3.19 -12.04 5.40
CA HIS A 60 1.80 -11.87 5.82
C HIS A 60 1.64 -11.67 7.34
N CYS A 61 2.64 -11.07 7.99
CA CYS A 61 2.54 -10.68 9.39
C CYS A 61 1.57 -9.48 9.58
N PRO A 62 0.91 -9.34 10.73
CA PRO A 62 -0.10 -8.29 10.96
C PRO A 62 0.49 -6.94 11.41
N VAL A 63 1.81 -6.75 11.37
CA VAL A 63 2.48 -5.56 11.96
C VAL A 63 1.97 -4.26 11.33
N CYS A 64 1.88 -4.19 10.00
CA CYS A 64 1.40 -2.99 9.31
C CYS A 64 -0.04 -2.62 9.69
N GLN A 65 -0.91 -3.61 9.91
CA GLN A 65 -2.27 -3.40 10.39
C GLN A 65 -2.30 -2.99 11.87
N GLY A 66 -1.43 -3.57 12.70
CA GLY A 66 -1.38 -3.26 14.13
C GLY A 66 -0.83 -1.86 14.44
N THR A 67 -0.02 -1.29 13.55
CA THR A 67 0.55 0.05 13.71
C THR A 67 -0.27 1.18 13.09
N CYS A 68 -1.21 0.84 12.20
CA CYS A 68 -2.00 1.81 11.44
C CYS A 68 -3.23 2.29 12.21
#